data_AF-A0A9N9FBF7-F1
#
_entry.id   AF-A0A9N9FBF7-F1
#
_cell.length_a   1.000
_cell.length_b   1.000
_cell.length_c   1.000
_cell.angle_alpha   90.00
_cell.angle_beta   90.00
_cell.angle_gamma   90.00
#
_symmetry.space_group_name_H-M   'P 1'
#
loop_
_entity.id
_entity.type
_entity.pdbx_description
1 polymer ?
#
loop_
_entity_poly.entity_id
_entity_poly.type
_entity_poly.pdbx_seq_one_letter_code
_entity_poly.pdbx_strand_id
1 'polypeptide(L)'
;MSDDNKYRYINICDIKFPKHWSLGFNSETKKFYSAQIPESPKYLQNTEFPFPDETSDHDKHLIKQMKVILDTETYNTGDDFDVAESIEKWCQKNDQTPEKIYQMLKKNFLNSPAYWSCLLGFFEQCKLVDIGNLKKALRFYIIAAAGSDAFAANQVGFIHPRHKQHSEYCTKFYRKAANGGHVHGYLNLTNKYYFDEQFRNYFICFYRSACKGYLNAYDEVSICYSKGCGVKKDEHMAFRWKLRLRNARRESQVR
;
A
#
# COMPACT_ATOMS: atom_id res chain seq x y z
N MET A 1 29.57 -26.64 2.60
CA MET A 1 29.21 -26.33 1.20
C MET A 1 27.87 -27.00 0.96
N SER A 2 26.75 -26.35 0.68
CA SER A 2 26.47 -24.96 0.29
C SER A 2 25.04 -24.60 0.72
N ASP A 3 24.78 -23.30 0.74
CA ASP A 3 23.56 -22.59 1.13
C ASP A 3 22.24 -23.09 0.52
N ASP A 4 21.13 -22.86 1.22
CA ASP A 4 20.14 -21.88 0.74
C ASP A 4 19.08 -21.48 1.78
N ASN A 5 18.75 -20.19 1.73
CA ASN A 5 18.09 -19.36 2.74
C ASN A 5 16.72 -18.89 2.20
N LYS A 6 15.84 -18.37 3.09
CA LYS A 6 14.54 -17.69 2.82
C LYS A 6 13.41 -18.65 2.37
N TYR A 7 12.33 -18.91 3.10
CA TYR A 7 11.41 -18.01 3.81
C TYR A 7 10.91 -18.70 5.08
N ARG A 8 11.23 -18.16 6.27
CA ARG A 8 10.55 -18.56 7.51
C ARG A 8 9.22 -17.81 7.60
N TYR A 9 8.14 -18.53 7.31
CA TYR A 9 6.77 -18.11 7.62
C TYR A 9 6.68 -17.76 9.11
N ILE A 10 6.36 -16.51 9.44
CA ILE A 10 6.04 -16.14 10.82
C ILE A 10 4.59 -16.56 11.06
N ASN A 11 4.41 -17.59 11.87
CA ASN A 11 3.10 -18.00 12.37
C ASN A 11 2.67 -16.95 13.42
N ILE A 12 1.73 -16.07 13.06
CA ILE A 12 1.37 -14.86 13.82
C ILE A 12 0.75 -15.20 15.20
N CYS A 13 0.33 -16.45 15.42
CA CYS A 13 -0.17 -16.93 16.71
C CYS A 13 0.88 -17.00 17.84
N ASP A 14 2.19 -16.90 17.54
CA ASP A 14 3.28 -17.10 18.52
C ASP A 14 4.04 -15.83 18.93
N ILE A 15 3.59 -14.63 18.53
CA ILE A 15 4.29 -13.37 18.85
C ILE A 15 3.98 -12.95 20.29
N LYS A 16 4.92 -13.21 21.22
CA LYS A 16 4.99 -12.52 22.53
C LYS A 16 5.78 -11.22 22.39
N PHE A 17 5.13 -10.07 22.63
CA PHE A 17 5.75 -8.75 22.51
C PHE A 17 6.63 -8.39 23.73
N PRO A 18 7.86 -7.84 23.56
CA PRO A 18 8.70 -7.37 24.66
C PRO A 18 8.24 -6.02 25.25
N LYS A 19 8.39 -5.86 26.57
CA LYS A 19 7.88 -4.75 27.40
C LYS A 19 8.60 -3.39 27.29
N HIS A 20 9.56 -3.16 26.38
CA HIS A 20 10.42 -1.96 26.41
C HIS A 20 10.25 -0.98 25.22
N TRP A 21 9.15 -1.04 24.46
CA TRP A 21 8.87 -0.11 23.35
C TRP A 21 8.09 1.15 23.77
N SER A 22 8.63 1.88 24.75
CA SER A 22 8.28 3.29 24.99
C SER A 22 9.33 4.18 24.35
N LEU A 23 9.13 4.61 23.10
CA LEU A 23 9.82 5.78 22.56
C LEU A 23 8.88 6.98 22.70
N GLY A 24 9.30 7.94 23.53
CA GLY A 24 8.51 9.07 24.01
C GLY A 24 8.04 10.00 22.90
N PHE A 25 6.76 10.37 22.96
CA PHE A 25 6.14 11.39 22.12
C PHE A 25 6.27 12.76 22.80
N ASN A 26 6.86 13.74 22.11
CA ASN A 26 6.92 15.12 22.59
C ASN A 26 5.57 15.85 22.40
N SER A 27 5.37 16.94 23.17
CA SER A 27 4.09 17.64 23.36
C SER A 27 3.48 18.25 22.08
N GLU A 28 4.27 18.45 21.02
CA GLU A 28 3.78 19.00 19.74
C GLU A 28 2.96 17.98 18.93
N THR A 29 3.31 16.69 18.99
CA THR A 29 2.55 15.63 18.29
C THR A 29 1.13 15.46 18.84
N LYS A 30 0.88 15.81 20.11
CA LYS A 30 -0.47 15.81 20.71
C LYS A 30 -1.36 16.93 20.15
N LYS A 31 -0.81 18.10 19.80
CA LYS A 31 -1.56 19.23 19.20
C LYS A 31 -1.94 18.99 17.74
N PHE A 32 -1.20 18.13 17.02
CA PHE A 32 -1.46 17.80 15.62
C PHE A 32 -2.77 17.04 15.39
N TYR A 33 -3.21 16.26 16.38
CA TYR A 33 -4.35 15.36 16.27
C TYR A 33 -5.72 15.96 16.57
N SER A 34 -5.76 17.22 17.01
CA SER A 34 -7.01 17.93 17.34
C SER A 34 -7.51 18.84 16.21
N ALA A 35 -6.74 19.05 15.14
CA ALA A 35 -7.17 19.87 14.00
C ALA A 35 -7.85 18.99 12.94
N GLN A 36 -9.13 19.27 12.64
CA GLN A 36 -9.87 18.63 11.55
C GLN A 36 -9.14 18.83 10.22
N ILE A 37 -8.84 17.72 9.54
CA ILE A 37 -8.28 17.71 8.18
C ILE A 37 -9.45 17.88 7.20
N PRO A 38 -9.39 18.83 6.24
CA PRO A 38 -10.51 19.11 5.35
C PRO A 38 -10.83 17.91 4.44
N GLU A 39 -12.12 17.68 4.20
CA GLU A 39 -12.60 16.65 3.27
C GLU A 39 -12.10 16.90 1.84
N SER A 40 -11.93 15.82 1.08
CA SER A 40 -11.46 15.85 -0.32
C SER A 40 -12.33 16.77 -1.20
N PRO A 41 -11.75 17.65 -2.03
CA PRO A 41 -12.51 18.46 -2.98
C PRO A 41 -13.36 17.61 -3.94
N LYS A 42 -14.63 18.01 -4.14
CA LYS A 42 -15.63 17.26 -4.91
C LYS A 42 -15.24 16.96 -6.37
N TYR A 43 -14.31 17.71 -6.96
CA TYR A 43 -13.91 17.55 -8.37
C TYR A 43 -12.97 16.35 -8.64
N LEU A 44 -12.49 15.64 -7.61
CA LEU A 44 -11.56 14.49 -7.76
C LEU A 44 -12.28 13.13 -7.90
N GLN A 45 -13.60 13.10 -8.11
CA GLN A 45 -14.40 11.85 -8.13
C GLN A 45 -14.57 11.19 -9.51
N ASN A 46 -14.10 11.80 -10.61
CA ASN A 46 -14.26 11.23 -11.95
C ASN A 46 -13.01 10.46 -12.39
N THR A 47 -13.25 9.21 -12.80
CA THR A 47 -12.30 8.20 -13.26
C THR A 47 -11.90 8.44 -14.71
N GLU A 48 -10.63 8.11 -15.01
CA GLU A 48 -9.91 8.31 -16.29
C GLU A 48 -9.46 9.75 -16.53
N PHE A 49 -8.30 10.10 -15.97
CA PHE A 49 -7.57 11.30 -16.38
C PHE A 49 -6.61 10.92 -17.51
N PRO A 50 -6.90 11.25 -18.78
CA PRO A 50 -5.86 11.23 -19.82
C PRO A 50 -4.71 12.16 -19.39
N PHE A 51 -3.49 11.86 -19.83
CA PHE A 51 -2.38 12.81 -19.66
C PHE A 51 -2.82 14.15 -20.25
N PRO A 52 -2.68 15.28 -19.54
CA PRO A 52 -2.94 16.57 -20.16
C PRO A 52 -1.99 16.72 -21.36
N ASP A 53 -2.50 17.31 -22.45
CA ASP A 53 -1.84 17.39 -23.77
C ASP A 53 -0.42 18.03 -23.74
N GLU A 54 -0.06 18.72 -22.66
CA GLU A 54 1.22 19.42 -22.49
C GLU A 54 2.34 18.59 -21.82
N THR A 55 2.07 17.39 -21.30
CA THR A 55 3.13 16.54 -20.72
C THR A 55 3.99 15.94 -21.83
N SER A 56 5.31 16.11 -21.74
CA SER A 56 6.25 15.55 -22.71
C SER A 56 6.20 14.01 -22.71
N ASP A 57 6.37 13.38 -23.87
CA ASP A 57 6.39 11.90 -23.95
C ASP A 57 7.56 11.30 -23.16
N HIS A 58 8.63 12.07 -22.99
CA HIS A 58 9.75 11.72 -22.12
C HIS A 58 9.31 11.59 -20.65
N ASP A 59 8.61 12.60 -20.11
CA ASP A 59 8.12 12.61 -18.73
C ASP A 59 7.10 11.47 -18.50
N LYS A 60 6.24 11.20 -19.49
CA LYS A 60 5.29 10.07 -19.48
C LYS A 60 6.01 8.71 -19.43
N HIS A 61 7.12 8.58 -20.14
CA HIS A 61 7.90 7.34 -20.16
C HIS A 61 8.57 7.10 -18.79
N LEU A 62 9.25 8.12 -18.26
CA LEU A 62 9.94 8.04 -16.97
C LEU A 62 8.97 7.70 -15.85
N ILE A 63 7.84 8.39 -15.74
CA ILE A 63 6.88 8.17 -14.66
C ILE A 63 6.28 6.76 -14.70
N LYS A 64 6.07 6.21 -15.90
CA LYS A 64 5.55 4.85 -16.06
C LYS A 64 6.55 3.83 -15.52
N GLN A 65 7.85 4.01 -15.80
CA GLN A 65 8.89 3.15 -15.25
C GLN A 65 8.98 3.24 -13.72
N MET A 66 8.88 4.45 -13.17
CA MET A 66 8.90 4.64 -11.71
C MET A 66 7.68 4.04 -11.01
N LYS A 67 6.49 4.15 -11.60
CA LYS A 67 5.29 3.47 -11.08
C LYS A 67 5.44 1.96 -11.12
N VAL A 68 6.03 1.39 -12.17
CA VAL A 68 6.32 -0.05 -12.23
C VAL A 68 7.25 -0.46 -11.08
N ILE A 69 8.31 0.31 -10.80
CA ILE A 69 9.19 0.03 -9.64
C ILE A 69 8.41 0.10 -8.34
N LEU A 70 7.64 1.16 -8.12
CA LEU A 70 6.81 1.34 -6.92
C LEU A 70 5.84 0.17 -6.73
N ASP A 71 5.10 -0.22 -7.76
CA ASP A 71 4.10 -1.29 -7.70
C ASP A 71 4.74 -2.69 -7.53
N THR A 72 5.88 -2.94 -8.20
CA THR A 72 6.55 -4.25 -8.18
C THR A 72 7.25 -4.48 -6.84
N GLU A 73 7.98 -3.49 -6.34
CA GLU A 73 8.74 -3.64 -5.10
C GLU A 73 7.83 -3.60 -3.86
N THR A 74 6.76 -2.80 -3.87
CA THR A 74 5.76 -2.83 -2.79
C THR A 74 5.04 -4.17 -2.67
N TYR A 75 4.90 -4.89 -3.79
CA TYR A 75 4.37 -6.25 -3.82
C TYR A 75 5.38 -7.29 -3.31
N ASN A 76 6.67 -7.11 -3.60
CA ASN A 76 7.73 -8.09 -3.31
C ASN A 76 8.32 -7.99 -1.90
N THR A 77 8.69 -6.79 -1.47
CA THR A 77 9.44 -6.58 -0.21
C THR A 77 8.53 -6.10 0.91
N GLY A 78 7.56 -5.25 0.57
CA GLY A 78 6.71 -4.56 1.54
C GLY A 78 7.43 -3.53 2.41
N ASP A 79 8.70 -3.21 2.09
CA ASP A 79 9.49 -2.18 2.77
C ASP A 79 9.70 -0.98 1.82
N ASP A 80 9.22 0.19 2.25
CA ASP A 80 9.35 1.45 1.51
C ASP A 80 10.84 1.85 1.32
N PHE A 81 11.76 1.35 2.15
CA PHE A 81 13.20 1.60 2.03
C PHE A 81 13.83 0.92 0.81
N ASP A 82 13.47 -0.35 0.57
CA ASP A 82 13.98 -1.12 -0.59
C ASP A 82 13.49 -0.51 -1.92
N VAL A 83 12.27 0.03 -1.92
CA VAL A 83 11.70 0.74 -3.07
C VAL A 83 12.45 2.05 -3.31
N ALA A 84 12.81 2.78 -2.25
CA ALA A 84 13.59 4.01 -2.36
C ALA A 84 14.99 3.75 -2.96
N GLU A 85 15.69 2.71 -2.48
CA GLU A 85 16.99 2.31 -3.03
C GLU A 85 16.88 1.89 -4.52
N SER A 86 15.82 1.19 -4.89
CA SER A 86 15.54 0.81 -6.28
C SER A 86 15.32 2.03 -7.18
N ILE A 87 14.61 3.05 -6.68
CA ILE A 87 14.42 4.32 -7.39
C ILE A 87 15.75 5.06 -7.57
N GLU A 88 16.60 5.12 -6.54
CA GLU A 88 17.92 5.75 -6.62
C GLU A 88 18.82 5.06 -7.65
N LYS A 89 18.90 3.72 -7.61
CA LYS A 89 19.64 2.91 -8.60
C LYS A 89 19.11 3.12 -10.01
N TRP A 90 17.80 3.18 -10.18
CA TRP A 90 17.19 3.45 -11.48
C TRP A 90 17.54 4.87 -11.97
N CYS A 91 17.55 5.87 -11.09
CA CYS A 91 17.95 7.23 -11.45
C CYS A 91 19.39 7.25 -11.98
N GLN A 92 20.32 6.63 -11.26
CA GLN A 92 21.73 6.53 -11.66
C GLN A 92 21.91 5.86 -13.02
N LYS A 93 21.18 4.77 -13.29
CA LYS A 93 21.27 4.03 -14.56
C LYS A 93 20.75 4.81 -15.77
N ASN A 94 19.90 5.81 -15.56
CA ASN A 94 19.28 6.60 -16.62
C ASN A 94 19.82 8.04 -16.70
N ASP A 95 20.99 8.31 -16.11
CA ASP A 95 21.61 9.64 -16.02
C ASP A 95 20.68 10.71 -15.37
N GLN A 96 19.80 10.26 -14.48
CA GLN A 96 18.88 11.08 -13.70
C GLN A 96 19.35 11.20 -12.25
N THR A 97 18.77 12.15 -11.53
CA THR A 97 18.92 12.23 -10.07
C THR A 97 17.53 12.32 -9.43
N PRO A 98 17.36 11.88 -8.17
CA PRO A 98 16.11 12.07 -7.43
C PRO A 98 15.61 13.52 -7.46
N GLU A 99 16.52 14.51 -7.40
CA GLU A 99 16.18 15.94 -7.49
C GLU A 99 15.59 16.31 -8.85
N LYS A 100 16.22 15.88 -9.95
CA LYS A 100 15.72 16.16 -11.31
C LYS A 100 14.33 15.57 -11.51
N ILE A 101 14.15 14.32 -11.10
CA ILE A 101 12.84 13.66 -11.14
C ILE A 101 11.84 14.43 -10.30
N TYR A 102 12.19 14.79 -9.06
CA TYR A 102 11.27 15.47 -8.17
C TYR A 102 10.85 16.86 -8.70
N GLN A 103 11.74 17.59 -9.37
CA GLN A 103 11.39 18.84 -10.06
C GLN A 103 10.46 18.59 -11.26
N MET A 104 10.70 17.54 -12.05
CA MET A 104 9.81 17.12 -13.13
C MET A 104 8.41 16.76 -12.59
N LEU A 105 8.33 16.02 -11.49
CA LEU A 105 7.07 15.68 -10.82
C LEU A 105 6.32 16.94 -10.38
N LYS A 106 7.03 17.92 -9.77
CA LYS A 106 6.43 19.20 -9.33
C LYS A 106 5.89 20.02 -10.49
N LYS A 107 6.65 20.11 -11.59
CA LYS A 107 6.23 20.81 -12.81
C LYS A 107 4.92 20.24 -13.34
N ASN A 108 4.83 18.92 -13.47
CA ASN A 108 3.65 18.26 -14.03
C ASN A 108 2.48 18.15 -13.05
N PHE A 109 2.73 18.19 -11.73
CA PHE A 109 1.70 18.21 -10.69
C PHE A 109 0.73 19.39 -10.84
N LEU A 110 1.20 20.55 -11.32
CA LEU A 110 0.35 21.73 -11.56
C LEU A 110 -0.75 21.45 -12.62
N ASN A 111 -0.48 20.54 -13.54
CA ASN A 111 -1.37 20.24 -14.66
C ASN A 111 -2.27 19.01 -14.39
N SER A 112 -1.76 17.99 -13.67
CA SER A 112 -2.55 16.79 -13.32
C SER A 112 -2.24 16.29 -11.90
N PRO A 113 -2.80 16.93 -10.86
CA PRO A 113 -2.37 16.68 -9.48
C PRO A 113 -2.44 15.21 -9.05
N ALA A 114 -3.51 14.49 -9.38
CA ALA A 114 -3.73 13.13 -8.89
C ALA A 114 -2.65 12.12 -9.33
N TYR A 115 -2.20 12.19 -10.58
CA TYR A 115 -1.33 11.18 -11.17
C TYR A 115 0.12 11.25 -10.65
N TRP A 116 0.62 12.47 -10.44
CA TRP A 116 1.99 12.76 -10.00
C TRP A 116 2.14 12.78 -8.49
N SER A 117 1.05 13.04 -7.77
CA SER A 117 1.05 13.16 -6.31
C SER A 117 1.58 11.92 -5.59
N CYS A 118 1.29 10.71 -6.10
CA CYS A 118 1.71 9.48 -5.43
C CYS A 118 3.24 9.42 -5.24
N LEU A 119 3.98 9.68 -6.31
CA LEU A 119 5.45 9.70 -6.28
C LEU A 119 6.00 10.93 -5.56
N LEU A 120 5.37 12.11 -5.66
CA LEU A 120 5.75 13.26 -4.82
C LEU A 120 5.64 12.93 -3.33
N GLY A 121 4.56 12.23 -2.94
CA GLY A 121 4.37 11.76 -1.58
C GLY A 121 5.46 10.80 -1.15
N PHE A 122 5.84 9.87 -2.02
CA PHE A 122 6.88 8.88 -1.76
C PHE A 122 8.26 9.51 -1.59
N PHE A 123 8.63 10.46 -2.45
CA PHE A 123 9.89 11.18 -2.35
C PHE A 123 10.01 11.96 -1.03
N GLU A 124 8.91 12.58 -0.59
CA GLU A 124 8.83 13.27 0.70
C GLU A 124 8.88 12.31 1.90
N GLN A 125 8.23 11.14 1.79
CA GLN A 125 8.22 10.12 2.84
C GLN A 125 9.62 9.50 3.03
N CYS A 126 10.28 9.12 1.94
CA CYS A 126 11.55 8.39 1.94
C CYS A 126 12.79 9.31 1.96
N LYS A 127 12.60 10.63 2.02
CA LYS A 127 13.69 11.63 2.12
C LYS A 127 14.65 11.59 0.91
N LEU A 128 14.12 11.37 -0.28
CA LEU A 128 14.91 11.26 -1.52
C LEU A 128 15.49 12.58 -2.03
N VAL A 129 15.19 13.73 -1.41
CA VAL A 129 15.50 15.07 -1.97
C VAL A 129 15.88 16.12 -0.93
N ASP A 130 15.31 16.03 0.27
CA ASP A 130 15.53 16.97 1.39
C ASP A 130 15.29 16.20 2.70
N ILE A 131 15.35 16.89 3.85
CA ILE A 131 14.85 16.45 5.14
C ILE A 131 13.34 16.18 4.98
N GLY A 132 12.99 14.98 4.52
CA GLY A 132 11.66 14.65 4.04
C GLY A 132 10.54 15.01 5.02
N ASN A 133 9.39 15.39 4.47
CA ASN A 133 8.31 15.99 5.22
C ASN A 133 7.04 15.14 5.16
N LEU A 134 6.80 14.35 6.21
CA LEU A 134 5.63 13.46 6.30
C LEU A 134 4.29 14.20 6.19
N LYS A 135 4.23 15.49 6.56
CA LYS A 135 3.02 16.32 6.39
C LYS A 135 2.78 16.69 4.93
N LYS A 136 3.84 17.00 4.17
CA LYS A 136 3.75 17.18 2.71
C LYS A 136 3.42 15.85 2.04
N ALA A 137 4.08 14.77 2.43
CA ALA A 137 3.81 13.43 1.93
C ALA A 137 2.34 13.05 2.06
N LEU A 138 1.77 13.20 3.27
CA LEU A 138 0.36 12.93 3.53
C LEU A 138 -0.58 13.75 2.64
N ARG A 139 -0.28 15.03 2.40
CA ARG A 139 -1.10 15.88 1.51
C ARG A 139 -1.10 15.36 0.09
N PHE A 140 0.07 15.00 -0.44
CA PHE A 140 0.17 14.39 -1.76
C PHE A 140 -0.59 13.06 -1.82
N TYR A 141 -0.42 12.19 -0.82
CA TYR A 141 -1.15 10.92 -0.80
C TYR A 141 -2.67 11.09 -0.72
N ILE A 142 -3.20 12.09 -0.02
CA ILE A 142 -4.63 12.38 -0.02
C ILE A 142 -5.12 12.77 -1.44
N ILE A 143 -4.34 13.57 -2.17
CA ILE A 143 -4.67 13.98 -3.55
C ILE A 143 -4.63 12.77 -4.49
N ALA A 144 -3.58 11.96 -4.45
CA ALA A 144 -3.46 10.75 -5.26
C ALA A 144 -4.55 9.73 -4.92
N ALA A 145 -4.79 9.50 -3.62
CA ALA A 145 -5.85 8.62 -3.15
C ALA A 145 -7.21 9.11 -3.63
N ALA A 146 -7.48 10.43 -3.67
CA ALA A 146 -8.73 10.96 -4.23
C ALA A 146 -8.92 10.53 -5.69
N GLY A 147 -7.86 10.61 -6.50
CA GLY A 147 -7.80 10.10 -7.88
C GLY A 147 -7.70 8.58 -8.04
N SER A 148 -8.07 7.81 -7.02
CA SER A 148 -8.14 6.34 -7.03
C SER A 148 -6.81 5.59 -7.05
N ASP A 149 -5.70 6.24 -6.66
CA ASP A 149 -4.42 5.57 -6.46
C ASP A 149 -4.46 4.70 -5.18
N ALA A 150 -4.28 3.38 -5.36
CA ALA A 150 -4.45 2.39 -4.32
C ALA A 150 -3.27 2.35 -3.33
N PHE A 151 -2.05 2.58 -3.82
CA PHE A 151 -0.85 2.70 -2.98
C PHE A 151 -0.96 3.94 -2.10
N ALA A 152 -1.27 5.10 -2.70
CA ALA A 152 -1.44 6.34 -1.95
C ALA A 152 -2.54 6.22 -0.89
N ALA A 153 -3.66 5.57 -1.21
CA ALA A 153 -4.72 5.31 -0.24
C ALA A 153 -4.21 4.48 0.95
N ASN A 154 -3.32 3.50 0.75
CA ASN A 154 -2.69 2.79 1.86
C ASN A 154 -1.79 3.71 2.69
N GLN A 155 -0.95 4.52 2.03
CA GLN A 155 -0.01 5.41 2.71
C GLN A 155 -0.71 6.48 3.57
N VAL A 156 -1.88 6.96 3.16
CA VAL A 156 -2.69 7.87 4.01
C VAL A 156 -2.98 7.24 5.36
N GLY A 157 -3.39 5.97 5.39
CA GLY A 157 -3.65 5.27 6.65
C GLY A 157 -2.36 4.97 7.43
N PHE A 158 -1.30 4.56 6.71
CA PHE A 158 -0.03 4.11 7.29
C PHE A 158 0.77 5.21 7.98
N ILE A 159 0.81 6.44 7.41
CA ILE A 159 1.55 7.57 7.98
C ILE A 159 0.99 8.02 9.34
N HIS A 160 -0.28 7.73 9.63
CA HIS A 160 -0.84 8.01 10.95
C HIS A 160 -0.17 7.12 12.02
N PRO A 161 -0.03 7.60 13.27
CA PRO A 161 0.55 6.80 14.34
C PRO A 161 -0.18 5.48 14.52
N ARG A 162 0.55 4.46 14.95
CA ARG A 162 0.01 3.11 15.17
C ARG A 162 -1.30 3.09 15.96
N HIS A 163 -1.40 3.86 17.05
CA HIS A 163 -2.62 3.94 17.86
C HIS A 163 -3.85 4.53 17.13
N LYS A 164 -3.66 5.17 15.97
CA LYS A 164 -4.71 5.74 15.11
C LYS A 164 -4.93 4.97 13.82
N GLN A 165 -4.07 4.00 13.48
CA GLN A 165 -4.22 3.21 12.25
C GLN A 165 -5.52 2.39 12.24
N HIS A 166 -6.10 2.10 13.40
CA HIS A 166 -7.42 1.49 13.54
C HIS A 166 -8.57 2.51 13.65
N SER A 167 -8.33 3.80 13.42
CA SER A 167 -9.43 4.77 13.36
C SER A 167 -10.33 4.51 12.16
N GLU A 168 -11.60 4.92 12.23
CA GLU A 168 -12.52 4.89 11.07
C GLU A 168 -11.96 5.67 9.87
N TYR A 169 -11.21 6.74 10.14
CA TYR A 169 -10.51 7.51 9.11
C TYR A 169 -9.51 6.64 8.34
N CYS A 170 -8.56 5.99 9.03
CA CYS A 170 -7.59 5.09 8.38
C CYS A 170 -8.28 3.90 7.72
N THR A 171 -9.31 3.33 8.35
CA THR A 171 -10.10 2.21 7.84
C THR A 171 -10.76 2.54 6.50
N LYS A 172 -11.30 3.76 6.33
CA LYS A 172 -11.85 4.25 5.06
C LYS A 172 -10.80 4.22 3.94
N PHE A 173 -9.57 4.65 4.23
CA PHE A 173 -8.48 4.68 3.27
C PHE A 173 -7.93 3.29 2.95
N TYR A 174 -7.79 2.40 3.95
CA TYR A 174 -7.45 1.00 3.70
C TYR A 174 -8.49 0.27 2.87
N ARG A 175 -9.79 0.55 3.08
CA ARG A 175 -10.86 0.04 2.20
C ARG A 175 -10.71 0.55 0.77
N LYS A 176 -10.32 1.81 0.57
CA LYS A 176 -10.06 2.34 -0.77
C LYS A 176 -8.87 1.65 -1.43
N ALA A 177 -7.77 1.48 -0.69
CA ALA A 177 -6.58 0.76 -1.14
C ALA A 177 -6.89 -0.70 -1.52
N ALA A 178 -7.61 -1.42 -0.66
CA ALA A 178 -8.11 -2.76 -0.91
C ALA A 178 -8.99 -2.82 -2.17
N ASN A 179 -9.97 -1.93 -2.30
CA ASN A 179 -10.82 -1.87 -3.50
C ASN A 179 -10.02 -1.58 -4.78
N GLY A 180 -8.94 -0.80 -4.69
CA GLY A 180 -7.99 -0.57 -5.79
C GLY A 180 -6.98 -1.70 -6.02
N GLY A 181 -7.01 -2.77 -5.21
CA GLY A 181 -6.13 -3.93 -5.38
C GLY A 181 -4.80 -3.87 -4.62
N HIS A 182 -4.60 -2.90 -3.73
CA HIS A 182 -3.34 -2.80 -2.99
C HIS A 182 -3.24 -3.87 -1.90
N VAL A 183 -2.17 -4.67 -1.92
CA VAL A 183 -1.96 -5.80 -0.97
C VAL A 183 -1.93 -5.34 0.48
N HIS A 184 -1.19 -4.28 0.80
CA HIS A 184 -1.12 -3.75 2.17
C HIS A 184 -2.43 -3.09 2.61
N GLY A 185 -3.24 -2.62 1.65
CA GLY A 185 -4.59 -2.12 1.95
C GLY A 185 -5.49 -3.22 2.50
N TYR A 186 -5.41 -4.42 1.93
CA TYR A 186 -6.09 -5.60 2.45
C TYR A 186 -5.57 -6.01 3.82
N LEU A 187 -4.24 -6.12 4.00
CA LEU A 187 -3.62 -6.53 5.27
C LEU A 187 -4.00 -5.60 6.43
N ASN A 188 -3.96 -4.29 6.20
CA ASN A 188 -4.31 -3.29 7.20
C ASN A 188 -5.80 -3.34 7.56
N LEU A 189 -6.67 -3.57 6.58
CA LEU A 189 -8.11 -3.70 6.79
C LEU A 189 -8.46 -5.01 7.53
N THR A 190 -7.78 -6.11 7.22
CA THR A 190 -8.01 -7.41 7.88
C THR A 190 -7.50 -7.38 9.32
N ASN A 191 -6.38 -6.71 9.59
CA ASN A 191 -5.92 -6.48 10.96
C ASN A 191 -6.99 -5.73 11.77
N LYS A 192 -7.59 -4.67 11.21
CA LYS A 192 -8.71 -3.97 11.85
C LYS A 192 -9.88 -4.90 12.15
N TYR A 193 -10.36 -5.64 11.15
CA TYR A 193 -11.49 -6.57 11.36
C TYR A 193 -11.18 -7.68 12.36
N TYR A 194 -9.93 -8.14 12.44
CA TYR A 194 -9.51 -9.11 13.43
C TYR A 194 -9.54 -8.53 14.85
N PHE A 195 -8.98 -7.34 15.06
CA PHE A 195 -9.00 -6.66 16.36
C PHE A 195 -10.41 -6.32 16.84
N ASP A 196 -11.32 -6.02 15.91
CA ASP A 196 -12.73 -5.79 16.23
C ASP A 196 -13.56 -7.07 16.32
N GLU A 197 -12.95 -8.24 16.16
CA GLU A 197 -13.62 -9.55 16.10
C GLU A 197 -14.70 -9.65 14.99
N GLN A 198 -14.60 -8.81 13.96
CA GLN A 198 -15.48 -8.81 12.79
C GLN A 198 -15.05 -9.88 11.77
N PHE A 199 -15.02 -11.14 12.19
CA PHE A 199 -14.51 -12.26 11.38
C PHE A 199 -15.26 -12.43 10.04
N ARG A 200 -16.54 -12.08 9.98
CA ARG A 200 -17.29 -12.09 8.71
C ARG A 200 -16.72 -11.09 7.71
N ASN A 201 -16.35 -9.90 8.16
CA ASN A 201 -15.72 -8.88 7.31
C ASN A 201 -14.28 -9.26 6.95
N TYR A 202 -13.55 -9.90 7.87
CA TYR A 202 -12.24 -10.53 7.60
C TYR A 202 -12.33 -11.52 6.42
N PHE A 203 -13.27 -12.47 6.49
CA PHE A 203 -13.49 -13.45 5.42
C PHE A 203 -13.87 -12.79 4.09
N ILE A 204 -14.85 -11.89 4.08
CA ILE A 204 -15.31 -11.21 2.86
C ILE A 204 -14.16 -10.42 2.21
N CYS A 205 -13.30 -9.81 3.01
CA CYS A 205 -12.13 -9.07 2.54
C CYS A 205 -11.21 -9.99 1.72
N PHE A 206 -10.71 -11.06 2.33
CA PHE A 206 -9.82 -12.01 1.65
C PHE A 206 -10.49 -12.74 0.49
N TYR A 207 -11.79 -13.06 0.59
CA TYR A 207 -12.54 -13.65 -0.51
C TYR A 207 -12.50 -12.75 -1.76
N ARG A 208 -12.79 -11.46 -1.59
CA ARG A 208 -12.73 -10.48 -2.68
C ARG A 208 -11.32 -10.31 -3.23
N SER A 209 -10.29 -10.33 -2.38
CA SER A 209 -8.90 -10.29 -2.80
C SER A 209 -8.53 -11.53 -3.64
N ALA A 210 -8.91 -12.73 -3.19
CA ALA A 210 -8.61 -13.96 -3.90
C ALA A 210 -9.30 -13.99 -5.28
N CYS A 211 -10.54 -13.48 -5.39
CA CYS A 211 -11.22 -13.28 -6.68
C CYS A 211 -10.49 -12.34 -7.64
N LYS A 212 -9.63 -11.44 -7.14
CA LYS A 212 -8.77 -10.57 -7.95
C LYS A 212 -7.38 -11.17 -8.24
N GLY A 213 -7.10 -12.40 -7.80
CA GLY A 213 -5.86 -13.11 -8.10
C GLY A 213 -4.73 -12.95 -7.07
N TYR A 214 -4.96 -12.30 -5.92
CA TYR A 214 -3.92 -12.16 -4.90
C TYR A 214 -3.60 -13.50 -4.25
N LEU A 215 -2.38 -14.02 -4.48
CA LEU A 215 -1.96 -15.35 -4.03
C LEU A 215 -2.10 -15.55 -2.51
N ASN A 216 -1.67 -14.57 -1.72
CA ASN A 216 -1.76 -14.63 -0.25
C ASN A 216 -3.21 -14.73 0.25
N ALA A 217 -4.17 -14.18 -0.49
CA ALA A 217 -5.57 -14.22 -0.09
C ALA A 217 -6.20 -15.62 -0.25
N TYR A 218 -5.71 -16.44 -1.19
CA TYR A 218 -6.23 -17.81 -1.32
C TYR A 218 -5.93 -18.66 -0.08
N ASP A 219 -4.75 -18.52 0.49
CA ASP A 219 -4.35 -19.23 1.72
C ASP A 219 -5.25 -18.81 2.90
N GLU A 220 -5.48 -17.50 3.06
CA GLU A 220 -6.35 -16.96 4.13
C GLU A 220 -7.81 -17.40 3.98
N VAL A 221 -8.36 -17.42 2.76
CA VAL A 221 -9.71 -17.95 2.52
C VAL A 221 -9.79 -19.44 2.86
N SER A 222 -8.77 -20.22 2.48
CA SER A 222 -8.68 -21.63 2.86
C SER A 222 -8.66 -21.81 4.39
N ILE A 223 -7.88 -21.01 5.12
CA ILE A 223 -7.82 -21.04 6.58
C ILE A 223 -9.19 -20.68 7.18
N CYS A 224 -9.88 -19.68 6.65
CA CYS A 224 -11.22 -19.30 7.12
C CYS A 224 -12.22 -20.44 6.99
N TYR A 225 -12.23 -21.16 5.86
CA TYR A 225 -13.08 -22.33 5.68
C TYR A 225 -12.68 -23.50 6.59
N SER A 226 -11.40 -23.75 6.83
CA SER A 226 -10.95 -24.85 7.71
C SER A 226 -11.26 -24.58 9.19
N LYS A 227 -11.14 -23.32 9.63
CA LYS A 227 -11.36 -22.90 11.03
C LYS A 227 -12.77 -22.39 11.33
N GLY A 228 -13.57 -22.08 10.30
CA GLY A 228 -14.87 -21.43 10.46
C GLY A 228 -14.78 -19.94 10.81
N CYS A 229 -13.70 -19.25 10.43
CA CYS A 229 -13.52 -17.82 10.74
C CYS A 229 -14.39 -16.96 9.81
N GLY A 230 -15.52 -16.47 10.33
CA GLY A 230 -16.43 -15.59 9.57
C GLY A 230 -17.26 -16.27 8.49
N VAL A 231 -17.11 -17.58 8.34
CA VAL A 231 -17.80 -18.46 7.40
C VAL A 231 -18.03 -19.81 8.08
N LYS A 232 -19.04 -20.57 7.64
CA LYS A 232 -19.24 -21.93 8.16
C LYS A 232 -18.01 -22.79 7.82
N LYS A 233 -17.53 -23.56 8.81
CA LYS A 233 -16.43 -24.50 8.62
C LYS A 233 -16.78 -25.51 7.51
N ASP A 234 -15.88 -25.66 6.55
CA ASP A 234 -16.01 -26.54 5.39
C ASP A 234 -14.62 -26.93 4.86
N GLU A 235 -14.18 -28.14 5.19
CA GLU A 235 -12.85 -28.65 4.78
C GLU A 235 -12.78 -28.90 3.26
N HIS A 236 -13.89 -29.19 2.59
CA HIS A 236 -13.92 -29.37 1.14
C HIS A 236 -13.69 -28.04 0.43
N MET A 237 -14.32 -26.97 0.92
CA MET A 237 -14.08 -25.62 0.40
C MET A 237 -12.65 -25.17 0.71
N ALA A 238 -12.12 -25.43 1.90
CA ALA A 238 -10.72 -25.13 2.22
C ALA A 238 -9.75 -25.81 1.23
N PHE A 239 -9.95 -27.11 0.95
CA PHE A 239 -9.16 -27.85 -0.04
C PHE A 239 -9.29 -27.27 -1.45
N ARG A 240 -10.51 -26.90 -1.89
CA ARG A 240 -10.73 -26.26 -3.19
C ARG A 240 -9.97 -24.95 -3.32
N TRP A 241 -9.92 -24.12 -2.28
CA TRP A 241 -9.18 -22.86 -2.28
C TRP A 241 -7.66 -23.08 -2.32
N LYS A 242 -7.13 -24.08 -1.61
CA LYS A 242 -5.72 -24.49 -1.76
C LYS A 242 -5.39 -24.96 -3.17
N LEU A 243 -6.29 -25.71 -3.82
CA LEU A 243 -6.09 -26.15 -5.20
C LEU A 243 -6.07 -24.96 -6.17
N ARG A 244 -6.97 -23.99 -5.99
CA ARG A 244 -6.95 -22.73 -6.76
C ARG A 244 -5.65 -21.97 -6.60
N LEU A 245 -5.10 -21.87 -5.39
CA LEU A 245 -3.79 -21.27 -5.17
C LEU A 245 -2.67 -21.99 -5.95
N ARG A 246 -2.63 -23.33 -5.90
CA ARG A 246 -1.62 -24.11 -6.61
C ARG A 246 -1.67 -23.86 -8.11
N ASN A 247 -2.87 -23.74 -8.68
CA ASN A 247 -3.05 -23.42 -10.09
C ASN A 247 -2.62 -21.98 -10.40
N ALA A 248 -3.06 -21.01 -9.58
CA ALA A 248 -2.67 -19.61 -9.74
C ALA A 248 -1.13 -19.40 -9.65
N ARG A 249 -0.44 -20.11 -8.74
CA ARG A 249 1.03 -20.09 -8.64
C ARG A 249 1.71 -20.64 -9.90
N ARG A 250 1.16 -21.71 -10.49
CA ARG A 250 1.68 -22.28 -11.74
C ARG A 250 1.50 -21.32 -12.91
N GLU A 251 0.33 -20.70 -13.00
CA GLU A 251 0.03 -19.70 -14.05
C GLU A 251 0.92 -18.45 -13.93
N SER A 252 1.27 -18.02 -12.71
CA SER A 252 2.20 -16.91 -12.50
C SER A 252 3.66 -17.22 -12.83
N GLN A 253 4.05 -18.49 -12.90
CA GLN A 253 5.43 -18.91 -13.23
C GLN A 253 5.67 -19.09 -14.73
N VAL A 254 4.61 -19.07 -15.54
CA VAL A 254 4.65 -19.32 -16.99
C VAL A 254 4.60 -18.01 -17.81
N ARG A 255 4.51 -16.85 -17.14
CA ARG A 255 4.54 -15.51 -17.76
C ARG A 255 5.88 -14.83 -17.50
#